data_AF-A0A2N1F311-F1
#
_entry.id   AF-A0A2N1F311-F1
#
_cell.length_a   1.000
_cell.length_b   1.000
_cell.length_c   1.000
_cell.angle_alpha   90.00
_cell.angle_beta   90.00
_cell.angle_gamma   90.00
#
_symmetry.space_group_name_H-M   'P 1'
#
loop_
_entity.id
_entity.type
_entity.pdbx_description
1 polymer ?
#
loop_
_entity_poly.entity_id
_entity_poly.type
_entity_poly.pdbx_seq_one_letter_code
_entity_poly.pdbx_strand_id
1 'polypeptide(L)'
;MSLFLVKAAKRLGSDKEIMDSYWAYHEREQNWFFSPNPQLEGAASKPHSLPSSDSWKKKTSEERKKVWNRLSLKQRMTISTLAGFGYEGRGINLDSSTHYSKLQEAFVSGWRSDLYSVFWSDASDGKRWLCNVFVGDAIYLHNRKNFTSGNNHYYDPSQIYMGKSSLRKRNSYKDVEAGDICVFGTGHVEIITSIQKNLIADDGFCSIGAGRGGNRSNMGLIKCDSFFSFGKRELDNDNHTYFHV
;
A
#
# COMPACT_ATOMS: atom_id res chain seq x y z
N MET A 1 11.59 17.87 -11.80
CA MET A 1 11.87 16.57 -11.14
C MET A 1 10.63 15.94 -10.51
N SER A 2 9.62 16.70 -10.10
CA SER A 2 8.43 16.21 -9.37
C SER A 2 7.44 15.36 -10.18
N LEU A 3 7.40 15.49 -11.52
CA LEU A 3 6.51 14.70 -12.38
C LEU A 3 6.77 13.18 -12.35
N PHE A 4 7.98 12.75 -11.97
CA PHE A 4 8.28 11.33 -11.81
C PHE A 4 7.56 10.71 -10.61
N LEU A 5 7.41 11.45 -9.50
CA LEU A 5 6.62 10.99 -8.37
C LEU A 5 5.14 10.89 -8.74
N VAL A 6 4.61 11.86 -9.49
CA VAL A 6 3.23 11.78 -10.03
C VAL A 6 3.04 10.54 -10.90
N LYS A 7 4.00 10.22 -11.77
CA LYS A 7 3.97 9.01 -12.61
C LYS A 7 4.01 7.73 -11.76
N ALA A 8 4.85 7.68 -10.74
CA ALA A 8 4.93 6.56 -9.82
C ALA A 8 3.61 6.38 -9.06
N ALA A 9 3.02 7.46 -8.54
CA ALA A 9 1.75 7.44 -7.83
C ALA A 9 0.60 6.99 -8.73
N LYS A 10 0.53 7.46 -9.99
CA LYS A 10 -0.48 7.01 -10.97
C LYS A 10 -0.32 5.52 -11.31
N ARG A 11 0.93 5.05 -11.47
CA ARG A 11 1.21 3.62 -11.68
C ARG A 11 0.77 2.79 -10.47
N LEU A 12 1.10 3.23 -9.26
CA LEU A 12 0.70 2.57 -8.02
C LEU A 12 -0.84 2.53 -7.87
N GLY A 13 -1.52 3.65 -8.09
CA GLY A 13 -2.97 3.75 -7.98
C GLY A 13 -3.76 2.95 -9.02
N SER A 14 -3.11 2.55 -10.13
CA SER A 14 -3.69 1.65 -11.15
C SER A 14 -3.30 0.19 -10.95
N ASP A 15 -2.41 -0.11 -10.00
CA ASP A 15 -1.99 -1.47 -9.68
C ASP A 15 -3.04 -2.16 -8.82
N LYS A 16 -3.91 -2.93 -9.48
CA LYS A 16 -5.06 -3.58 -8.84
C LYS A 16 -4.65 -4.53 -7.72
N GLU A 17 -3.55 -5.26 -7.87
CA GLU A 17 -3.09 -6.22 -6.85
C GLU A 17 -2.70 -5.50 -5.56
N ILE A 18 -1.99 -4.38 -5.67
CA ILE A 18 -1.62 -3.55 -4.52
C ILE A 18 -2.87 -2.87 -3.93
N MET A 19 -3.68 -2.17 -4.73
CA MET A 19 -4.84 -1.44 -4.24
C MET A 19 -5.90 -2.35 -3.62
N ASP A 20 -6.10 -3.56 -4.16
CA ASP A 20 -7.01 -4.55 -3.59
C ASP A 20 -6.46 -5.09 -2.26
N SER A 21 -5.16 -5.35 -2.15
CA SER A 21 -4.55 -5.79 -0.89
C SER A 21 -4.62 -4.70 0.20
N TYR A 22 -4.48 -3.42 -0.19
CA TYR A 22 -4.66 -2.29 0.71
C TYR A 22 -6.08 -2.26 1.26
N TRP A 23 -7.09 -2.44 0.39
CA TRP A 23 -8.49 -2.50 0.80
C TRP A 23 -8.79 -3.68 1.71
N ALA A 24 -8.33 -4.87 1.35
CA ALA A 24 -8.55 -6.07 2.17
C ALA A 24 -7.88 -5.94 3.56
N TYR A 25 -6.70 -5.30 3.64
CA TYR A 25 -6.06 -4.98 4.91
C TYR A 25 -6.82 -3.93 5.73
N HIS A 26 -7.32 -2.88 5.07
CA HIS A 26 -8.12 -1.83 5.68
C HIS A 26 -9.40 -2.38 6.33
N GLU A 27 -10.11 -3.27 5.61
CA GLU A 27 -11.35 -3.92 6.05
C GLU A 27 -11.12 -5.14 6.95
N ARG A 28 -9.86 -5.45 7.30
CA ARG A 28 -9.47 -6.60 8.14
C ARG A 28 -9.82 -7.97 7.56
N GLU A 29 -10.06 -8.06 6.26
CA GLU A 29 -10.22 -9.33 5.54
C GLU A 29 -8.90 -10.13 5.52
N GLN A 30 -7.77 -9.42 5.59
CA GLN A 30 -6.44 -9.99 5.77
C GLN A 30 -5.58 -9.11 6.68
N ASN A 31 -4.52 -9.68 7.25
CA ASN A 31 -3.63 -9.01 8.20
C ASN A 31 -2.29 -8.55 7.59
N TRP A 32 -2.20 -8.53 6.27
CA TRP A 32 -1.05 -8.06 5.51
C TRP A 32 -1.51 -7.25 4.30
N PHE A 33 -0.63 -6.49 3.68
CA PHE A 33 -0.87 -5.85 2.36
C PHE A 33 0.38 -5.98 1.48
N PHE A 34 0.24 -5.79 0.17
CA PHE A 34 1.40 -5.81 -0.73
C PHE A 34 2.10 -4.46 -0.80
N SER A 35 3.43 -4.47 -0.77
CA SER A 35 4.27 -3.30 -1.01
C SER A 35 5.43 -3.67 -1.94
N PRO A 36 5.88 -2.76 -2.82
CA PRO A 36 7.13 -2.91 -3.55
C PRO A 36 8.38 -2.68 -2.67
N ASN A 37 8.24 -2.17 -1.44
CA ASN A 37 9.38 -1.81 -0.58
C ASN A 37 9.78 -2.99 0.33
N PRO A 38 10.95 -3.63 0.11
CA PRO A 38 11.43 -4.74 0.94
C PRO A 38 11.86 -4.31 2.34
N GLN A 39 12.06 -3.02 2.58
CA GLN A 39 12.68 -2.51 3.80
C GLN A 39 11.68 -2.30 4.93
N LEU A 40 10.38 -2.48 4.66
CA LEU A 40 9.33 -2.30 5.65
C LEU A 40 9.40 -3.36 6.74
N GLU A 41 9.11 -2.95 7.97
CA GLU A 41 9.02 -3.90 9.08
C GLU A 41 7.98 -4.98 8.77
N GLY A 42 8.43 -6.22 8.97
CA GLY A 42 7.60 -7.38 8.77
C GLY A 42 7.29 -7.74 7.32
N ALA A 43 7.95 -7.13 6.33
CA ALA A 43 7.93 -7.56 4.94
C ALA A 43 8.40 -9.01 4.78
N ALA A 44 7.71 -9.78 3.93
CA ALA A 44 8.11 -11.12 3.52
C ALA A 44 8.06 -11.21 1.99
N SER A 45 9.10 -11.81 1.42
CA SER A 45 9.17 -12.08 -0.02
C SER A 45 8.44 -13.37 -0.38
N LYS A 46 8.00 -13.42 -1.64
CA LYS A 46 7.54 -14.65 -2.27
C LYS A 46 8.61 -15.74 -2.10
N PRO A 47 8.25 -16.97 -1.68
CA PRO A 47 9.24 -18.04 -1.56
C PRO A 47 9.85 -18.36 -2.93
N HIS A 48 11.10 -18.85 -2.95
CA HIS A 48 11.80 -19.10 -4.21
C HIS A 48 11.11 -20.17 -5.07
N SER A 49 10.52 -21.20 -4.45
CA SER A 49 9.81 -22.26 -5.16
C SER A 49 8.78 -22.95 -4.27
N LEU A 50 7.77 -23.52 -4.93
CA LEU A 50 6.94 -24.60 -4.40
C LEU A 50 7.02 -25.79 -5.37
N PRO A 51 6.87 -27.04 -4.88
CA PRO A 51 6.75 -28.19 -5.76
C PRO A 51 5.65 -28.04 -6.81
N SER A 52 5.79 -28.73 -7.94
CA SER A 52 4.67 -28.88 -8.87
C SER A 52 3.60 -29.79 -8.28
N SER A 53 2.35 -29.65 -8.72
CA SER A 53 1.26 -30.57 -8.34
C SER A 53 1.61 -32.05 -8.54
N ASP A 54 2.31 -32.40 -9.62
CA ASP A 54 2.73 -33.79 -9.86
C ASP A 54 3.85 -34.24 -8.92
N SER A 55 4.79 -33.35 -8.57
CA SER A 55 5.80 -33.65 -7.55
C SER A 55 5.16 -33.79 -6.17
N TRP A 56 4.11 -33.03 -5.87
CA TRP A 56 3.39 -33.07 -4.61
C TRP A 56 2.64 -34.40 -4.40
N LYS A 57 2.00 -34.92 -5.45
CA LYS A 57 1.28 -36.20 -5.41
C LYS A 57 2.19 -37.37 -5.02
N LYS A 58 3.47 -37.34 -5.44
CA LYS A 58 4.47 -38.37 -5.14
C LYS A 58 5.00 -38.35 -3.70
N LYS A 59 4.70 -37.31 -2.92
CA LYS A 59 5.14 -37.16 -1.53
C LYS A 59 4.17 -37.84 -0.57
N THR A 60 4.72 -38.41 0.49
CA THR A 60 3.96 -38.87 1.68
C THR A 60 3.41 -37.68 2.46
N SER A 61 2.42 -37.93 3.33
CA SER A 61 1.83 -36.89 4.20
C SER A 61 2.88 -36.16 5.05
N GLU A 62 3.87 -36.87 5.58
CA GLU A 62 4.93 -36.27 6.40
C GLU A 62 5.89 -35.41 5.57
N GLU A 63 6.23 -35.83 4.36
CA GLU A 63 7.03 -35.01 3.44
C GLU A 63 6.28 -33.74 3.01
N ARG A 64 4.98 -33.83 2.76
CA ARG A 64 4.11 -32.68 2.44
C ARG A 64 4.09 -31.67 3.57
N LYS A 65 3.84 -32.13 4.81
CA LYS A 65 3.91 -31.28 6.02
C LYS A 65 5.28 -30.62 6.16
N LYS A 66 6.36 -31.39 5.98
CA LYS A 66 7.74 -30.87 6.08
C LYS A 66 8.02 -29.80 5.04
N VAL A 67 7.59 -29.98 3.78
CA VAL A 67 7.76 -28.96 2.73
C VAL A 67 6.96 -27.70 3.07
N TRP A 68 5.69 -27.84 3.45
CA TRP A 68 4.86 -26.70 3.83
C TRP A 68 5.45 -25.92 5.01
N ASN A 69 5.91 -26.62 6.04
CA ASN A 69 6.47 -26.03 7.25
C ASN A 69 7.87 -25.40 7.07
N ARG A 70 8.53 -25.59 5.92
CA ARG A 70 9.76 -24.85 5.58
C ARG A 70 9.48 -23.40 5.17
N LEU A 71 8.27 -23.11 4.71
CA LEU A 71 7.84 -21.74 4.46
C LEU A 71 7.73 -20.99 5.78
N SER A 72 8.11 -19.71 5.78
CA SER A 72 7.88 -18.87 6.95
C SER A 72 6.38 -18.76 7.25
N LEU A 73 6.04 -18.43 8.50
CA LEU A 73 4.63 -18.21 8.88
C LEU A 73 3.96 -17.20 7.93
N LYS A 74 4.61 -16.07 7.67
CA LYS A 74 4.13 -15.03 6.76
C LYS A 74 3.89 -15.53 5.34
N GLN A 75 4.82 -16.31 4.79
CA GLN A 75 4.65 -16.90 3.46
C GLN A 75 3.45 -17.84 3.40
N ARG A 76 3.28 -18.70 4.42
CA ARG A 76 2.12 -19.59 4.50
C ARG A 76 0.82 -18.80 4.59
N MET A 77 0.78 -17.76 5.42
CA MET A 77 -0.40 -16.90 5.57
C MET A 77 -0.76 -16.22 4.26
N THR A 78 0.20 -15.58 3.58
CA THR A 78 -0.03 -14.92 2.29
C THR A 78 -0.53 -15.89 1.22
N ILE A 79 0.13 -17.03 1.04
CA ILE A 79 -0.30 -18.04 0.05
C ILE A 79 -1.70 -18.58 0.39
N SER A 80 -1.98 -18.80 1.68
CA SER A 80 -3.29 -19.28 2.13
C SER A 80 -4.40 -18.27 1.87
N THR A 81 -4.16 -16.98 2.15
CA THR A 81 -5.10 -15.88 1.85
C THR A 81 -5.40 -15.84 0.35
N LEU A 82 -4.36 -15.80 -0.48
CA LEU A 82 -4.49 -15.72 -1.93
C LEU A 82 -5.20 -16.94 -2.55
N ALA A 83 -5.06 -18.12 -1.93
CA ALA A 83 -5.75 -19.34 -2.33
C ALA A 83 -7.21 -19.42 -1.84
N GLY A 84 -7.69 -18.42 -1.12
CA GLY A 84 -9.07 -18.35 -0.60
C GLY A 84 -9.31 -19.15 0.67
N PHE A 85 -8.26 -19.57 1.39
CA PHE A 85 -8.38 -20.26 2.68
C PHE A 85 -8.34 -19.30 3.89
N GLY A 86 -8.30 -17.99 3.63
CA GLY A 86 -8.07 -16.97 4.66
C GLY A 86 -6.63 -16.94 5.16
N TYR A 87 -6.26 -15.87 5.87
CA TYR A 87 -4.87 -15.67 6.31
C TYR A 87 -4.41 -16.64 7.39
N GLU A 88 -5.34 -17.23 8.15
CA GLU A 88 -5.02 -18.26 9.14
C GLU A 88 -4.81 -19.64 8.51
N GLY A 89 -5.24 -19.85 7.25
CA GLY A 89 -5.12 -21.12 6.55
C GLY A 89 -5.89 -22.27 7.21
N ARG A 90 -6.98 -21.98 7.94
CA ARG A 90 -7.79 -23.02 8.60
C ARG A 90 -8.40 -23.95 7.55
N GLY A 91 -8.33 -25.25 7.80
CA GLY A 91 -8.94 -26.27 6.92
C GLY A 91 -8.11 -26.63 5.68
N ILE A 92 -6.87 -26.16 5.56
CA ILE A 92 -5.97 -26.64 4.50
C ILE A 92 -5.60 -28.11 4.76
N ASN A 93 -6.12 -29.00 3.90
CA ASN A 93 -5.68 -30.38 3.84
C ASN A 93 -4.53 -30.52 2.84
N LEU A 94 -3.29 -30.66 3.35
CA LEU A 94 -2.09 -30.83 2.53
C LEU A 94 -2.07 -32.14 1.74
N ASP A 95 -2.88 -33.13 2.13
CA ASP A 95 -3.02 -34.40 1.40
C ASP A 95 -4.05 -34.31 0.26
N SER A 96 -4.84 -33.24 0.21
CA SER A 96 -5.76 -32.96 -0.89
C SER A 96 -5.03 -32.33 -2.07
N SER A 97 -5.01 -33.03 -3.20
CA SER A 97 -4.45 -32.49 -4.45
C SER A 97 -5.15 -31.22 -4.90
N THR A 98 -6.46 -31.09 -4.66
CA THR A 98 -7.24 -29.89 -4.98
C THR A 98 -6.83 -28.70 -4.12
N HIS A 99 -6.63 -28.89 -2.81
CA HIS A 99 -6.18 -27.81 -1.94
C HIS A 99 -4.78 -27.36 -2.32
N TYR A 100 -3.87 -28.32 -2.56
CA TYR A 100 -2.52 -27.97 -2.98
C TYR A 100 -2.48 -27.25 -4.33
N SER A 101 -3.31 -27.65 -5.29
CA SER A 101 -3.39 -26.97 -6.59
C SER A 101 -3.77 -25.49 -6.43
N LYS A 102 -4.72 -25.17 -5.53
CA LYS A 102 -5.08 -23.77 -5.20
C LYS A 102 -3.92 -23.00 -4.56
N LEU A 103 -3.19 -23.61 -3.63
CA LEU A 103 -2.01 -23.00 -3.00
C LEU A 103 -0.90 -22.75 -4.04
N GLN A 104 -0.70 -23.69 -4.96
CA GLN A 104 0.28 -23.57 -6.03
C GLN A 104 -0.12 -22.47 -7.02
N GLU A 105 -1.40 -22.39 -7.40
CA GLU A 105 -1.92 -21.34 -8.26
C GLU A 105 -1.74 -19.97 -7.61
N ALA A 106 -2.18 -19.82 -6.35
CA ALA A 106 -1.96 -18.60 -5.56
C ALA A 106 -0.48 -18.19 -5.50
N PHE A 107 0.42 -19.16 -5.36
CA PHE A 107 1.85 -18.93 -5.44
C PHE A 107 2.30 -18.50 -6.83
N VAL A 108 1.89 -19.18 -7.91
CA VAL A 108 2.38 -18.92 -9.27
C VAL A 108 1.84 -17.60 -9.81
N SER A 109 0.51 -17.41 -9.78
CA SER A 109 -0.19 -16.30 -10.42
C SER A 109 -0.65 -15.22 -9.44
N GLY A 110 -0.92 -15.57 -8.18
CA GLY A 110 -1.54 -14.66 -7.20
C GLY A 110 -0.56 -13.79 -6.41
N TRP A 111 0.75 -14.10 -6.43
CA TRP A 111 1.78 -13.32 -5.75
C TRP A 111 2.87 -12.92 -6.74
N ARG A 112 2.92 -11.65 -7.14
CA ARG A 112 4.02 -11.16 -7.98
C ARG A 112 5.37 -11.18 -7.26
N SER A 113 6.43 -11.49 -8.00
CA SER A 113 7.79 -11.58 -7.44
C SER A 113 8.42 -10.24 -7.04
N ASP A 114 7.90 -9.13 -7.55
CA ASP A 114 8.34 -7.77 -7.20
C ASP A 114 7.60 -7.19 -5.98
N LEU A 115 6.70 -7.96 -5.36
CA LEU A 115 5.90 -7.52 -4.21
C LEU A 115 6.23 -8.32 -2.94
N TYR A 116 6.19 -7.60 -1.83
CA TYR A 116 6.38 -8.12 -0.49
C TYR A 116 5.05 -8.05 0.26
N SER A 117 4.67 -9.13 0.93
CA SER A 117 3.57 -9.11 1.89
C SER A 117 4.06 -8.48 3.19
N VAL A 118 3.47 -7.36 3.59
CA VAL A 118 3.85 -6.60 4.78
C VAL A 118 2.86 -6.87 5.89
N PHE A 119 3.33 -7.50 6.96
CA PHE A 119 2.55 -7.81 8.17
C PHE A 119 2.78 -6.72 9.21
N TRP A 120 2.17 -5.56 8.97
CA TRP A 120 2.24 -4.42 9.87
C TRP A 120 1.35 -4.72 11.09
N SER A 121 1.95 -4.82 12.28
CA SER A 121 1.21 -5.12 13.50
C SER A 121 0.49 -3.87 13.99
N ASP A 122 -0.80 -3.75 13.70
CA ASP A 122 -1.67 -2.79 14.39
C ASP A 122 -2.63 -3.57 15.28
N ALA A 123 -2.36 -3.53 16.60
CA ALA A 123 -3.16 -4.17 17.63
C ALA A 123 -4.42 -3.37 18.01
N SER A 124 -4.62 -2.18 17.43
CA SER A 124 -5.85 -1.42 17.65
C SER A 124 -7.04 -2.06 16.93
N ASP A 125 -8.27 -1.77 17.37
CA ASP A 125 -9.52 -2.19 16.71
C ASP A 125 -10.01 -1.20 15.63
N GLY A 126 -9.25 -0.13 15.37
CA GLY A 126 -9.58 0.91 14.39
C GLY A 126 -9.35 0.51 12.93
N LYS A 127 -9.98 1.24 12.01
CA LYS A 127 -9.69 1.14 10.57
C LYS A 127 -8.21 1.46 10.30
N ARG A 128 -7.52 0.57 9.57
CA ARG A 128 -6.11 0.72 9.21
C ARG A 128 -5.99 1.59 7.97
N TRP A 129 -5.86 2.90 8.16
CA TRP A 129 -5.71 3.81 7.02
C TRP A 129 -4.32 3.69 6.40
N LEU A 130 -4.27 3.65 5.08
CA LEU A 130 -3.05 3.36 4.30
C LEU A 130 -2.58 4.55 3.46
N CYS A 131 -2.97 5.77 3.83
CA CYS A 131 -2.58 6.98 3.12
C CYS A 131 -1.06 7.18 3.12
N ASN A 132 -0.42 7.01 4.27
CA ASN A 132 1.03 6.99 4.42
C ASN A 132 1.70 5.86 3.63
N VAL A 133 1.07 4.68 3.60
CA VAL A 133 1.59 3.53 2.84
C VAL A 133 1.61 3.82 1.34
N PHE A 134 0.53 4.39 0.82
CA PHE A 134 0.47 4.79 -0.59
C PHE A 134 1.57 5.81 -0.94
N VAL A 135 1.73 6.85 -0.12
CA VAL A 135 2.75 7.87 -0.35
C VAL A 135 4.16 7.29 -0.25
N GLY A 136 4.42 6.45 0.75
CA GLY A 136 5.69 5.78 0.94
C GLY A 136 6.06 4.86 -0.23
N ASP A 137 5.12 4.02 -0.69
CA ASP A 137 5.33 3.15 -1.83
C ASP A 137 5.53 3.94 -3.13
N ALA A 138 4.82 5.06 -3.32
CA ALA A 138 5.02 5.93 -4.48
C ALA A 138 6.40 6.59 -4.48
N ILE A 139 6.89 7.06 -3.32
CA ILE A 139 8.25 7.60 -3.17
C ILE A 139 9.29 6.50 -3.43
N TYR A 140 9.09 5.31 -2.86
CA TYR A 140 9.99 4.17 -3.08
C TYR A 140 10.06 3.80 -4.56
N LEU A 141 8.94 3.74 -5.27
CA LEU A 141 8.90 3.49 -6.71
C LEU A 141 9.55 4.61 -7.53
N HIS A 142 9.48 5.85 -7.05
CA HIS A 142 10.09 7.01 -7.71
C HIS A 142 11.62 7.00 -7.63
N ASN A 143 12.20 6.78 -6.43
CA ASN A 143 13.63 7.02 -6.21
C ASN A 143 14.36 5.93 -5.43
N ARG A 144 13.69 4.83 -5.07
CA ARG A 144 14.23 3.69 -4.28
C ARG A 144 14.79 4.07 -2.91
N LYS A 145 14.55 5.29 -2.43
CA LYS A 145 14.94 5.71 -1.08
C LYS A 145 13.91 5.22 -0.08
N ASN A 146 14.40 4.87 1.10
CA ASN A 146 13.53 4.49 2.20
C ASN A 146 12.89 5.75 2.80
N PHE A 147 11.56 5.78 2.85
CA PHE A 147 10.78 6.87 3.43
C PHE A 147 10.16 6.44 4.77
N THR A 148 10.95 5.82 5.64
CA THR A 148 10.44 5.23 6.88
C THR A 148 10.96 5.94 8.12
N SER A 149 10.15 5.88 9.18
CA SER A 149 10.58 6.23 10.53
C SER A 149 11.47 5.14 11.14
N GLY A 150 11.90 5.32 12.39
CA GLY A 150 12.91 4.47 13.04
C GLY A 150 12.52 3.00 13.26
N ASN A 151 11.25 2.65 13.13
CA ASN A 151 10.73 1.27 13.18
C ASN A 151 10.44 0.71 11.78
N ASN A 152 11.04 1.26 10.72
CA ASN A 152 10.83 0.82 9.35
C ASN A 152 9.36 0.83 8.89
N HIS A 153 8.50 1.58 9.56
CA HIS A 153 7.18 1.94 9.08
C HIS A 153 7.25 3.27 8.34
N TYR A 154 6.41 3.45 7.31
CA TYR A 154 6.28 4.76 6.68
C TYR A 154 5.80 5.82 7.68
N TYR A 155 6.34 7.02 7.56
CA TYR A 155 5.94 8.15 8.40
C TYR A 155 4.43 8.35 8.34
N ASP A 156 3.76 8.35 9.50
CA ASP A 156 2.34 8.68 9.56
C ASP A 156 2.09 10.17 9.25
N PRO A 157 0.86 10.58 8.89
CA PRO A 157 0.58 11.96 8.51
C PRO A 157 0.93 12.99 9.60
N SER A 158 0.81 12.64 10.88
CA SER A 158 1.16 13.50 12.01
C SER A 158 2.67 13.69 12.10
N GLN A 159 3.46 12.62 11.92
CA GLN A 159 4.92 12.70 11.85
C GLN A 159 5.40 13.55 10.67
N ILE A 160 4.75 13.44 9.51
CA ILE A 160 5.06 14.29 8.35
C ILE A 160 4.74 15.75 8.67
N TYR A 161 3.55 16.03 9.20
CA TYR A 161 3.14 17.38 9.61
C TYR A 161 4.14 18.03 10.58
N MET A 162 4.62 17.27 11.57
CA MET A 162 5.62 17.71 12.55
C MET A 162 7.04 17.87 11.98
N GLY A 163 7.27 17.59 10.69
CA GLY A 163 8.59 17.68 10.07
C GLY A 163 9.58 16.61 10.52
N LYS A 164 9.10 15.46 11.01
CA LYS A 164 9.96 14.33 11.44
C LYS A 164 10.48 13.47 10.29
N SER A 165 9.93 13.68 9.09
CA SER A 165 10.31 12.96 7.88
C SER A 165 11.47 13.63 7.15
N SER A 166 12.02 12.97 6.13
CA SER A 166 13.06 13.55 5.26
C SER A 166 12.52 14.54 4.21
N LEU A 167 11.19 14.74 4.15
CA LEU A 167 10.57 15.71 3.23
C LEU A 167 10.84 17.15 3.68
N ARG A 168 10.95 18.05 2.71
CA ARG A 168 11.14 19.47 2.96
C ARG A 168 9.81 20.20 2.90
N LYS A 169 9.47 20.94 3.95
CA LYS A 169 8.25 21.75 4.02
C LYS A 169 8.35 22.93 3.04
N ARG A 170 7.27 23.19 2.30
CA ARG A 170 7.12 24.41 1.47
C ARG A 170 6.89 25.61 2.39
N ASN A 171 7.49 26.75 2.05
CA ASN A 171 7.32 28.00 2.81
C ASN A 171 6.00 28.71 2.47
N SER A 172 5.46 28.48 1.27
CA SER A 172 4.22 29.07 0.80
C SER A 172 3.42 28.07 -0.03
N TYR A 173 2.08 28.14 0.05
CA TYR A 173 1.20 27.41 -0.87
C TYR A 173 1.37 27.85 -2.33
N LYS A 174 1.91 29.06 -2.57
CA LYS A 174 2.19 29.59 -3.91
C LYS A 174 3.31 28.85 -4.63
N ASP A 175 4.17 28.17 -3.88
CA ASP A 175 5.29 27.38 -4.42
C ASP A 175 4.89 25.91 -4.67
N VAL A 176 3.63 25.56 -4.43
CA VAL A 176 3.14 24.18 -4.54
C VAL A 176 3.03 23.78 -5.99
N GLU A 177 3.56 22.60 -6.30
CA GLU A 177 3.56 22.05 -7.64
C GLU A 177 3.10 20.59 -7.68
N ALA A 178 2.81 20.10 -8.89
CA ALA A 178 2.51 18.68 -9.08
C ALA A 178 3.70 17.84 -8.59
N GLY A 179 3.44 16.79 -7.81
CA GLY A 179 4.43 15.95 -7.16
C GLY A 179 4.80 16.38 -5.75
N ASP A 180 4.30 17.51 -5.27
CA ASP A 180 4.32 17.80 -3.83
C ASP A 180 3.38 16.87 -3.06
N ILE A 181 3.59 16.79 -1.76
CA ILE A 181 2.82 15.98 -0.82
C ILE A 181 2.01 16.94 0.04
N CYS A 182 0.69 16.77 0.05
CA CYS A 182 -0.23 17.51 0.88
C CYS A 182 -0.59 16.67 2.12
N VAL A 183 -0.32 17.21 3.30
CA VAL A 183 -0.85 16.69 4.57
C VAL A 183 -2.10 17.48 4.94
N PHE A 184 -3.21 16.77 5.13
CA PHE A 184 -4.49 17.34 5.54
C PHE A 184 -4.59 17.26 7.07
N GLY A 185 -4.31 18.38 7.73
CA GLY A 185 -4.14 18.49 9.17
C GLY A 185 -3.02 17.58 9.64
N THR A 186 -3.36 16.61 10.49
CA THR A 186 -2.43 15.57 10.99
C THR A 186 -2.91 14.15 10.69
N GLY A 187 -4.02 14.01 9.96
CA GLY A 187 -4.75 12.73 9.84
C GLY A 187 -4.65 12.05 8.48
N HIS A 188 -4.26 12.76 7.43
CA HIS A 188 -4.26 12.21 6.07
C HIS A 188 -3.21 12.84 5.17
N VAL A 189 -2.74 12.10 4.17
CA VAL A 189 -1.69 12.54 3.25
C VAL A 189 -1.93 12.05 1.82
N GLU A 190 -1.68 12.90 0.84
CA GLU A 190 -1.81 12.58 -0.59
C GLU A 190 -0.69 13.23 -1.42
N ILE A 191 -0.45 12.70 -2.63
CA ILE A 191 0.46 13.30 -3.61
C ILE A 191 -0.35 14.19 -4.55
N ILE A 192 0.07 15.44 -4.72
CA ILE A 192 -0.50 16.38 -5.67
C ILE A 192 -0.14 15.93 -7.09
N THR A 193 -1.12 15.88 -7.97
CA THR A 193 -1.00 15.42 -9.36
C THR A 193 -1.11 16.55 -10.37
N SER A 194 -1.78 17.65 -10.03
CA SER A 194 -1.88 18.86 -10.84
C SER A 194 -2.39 20.03 -10.00
N ILE A 195 -1.97 21.24 -10.37
CA ILE A 195 -2.52 22.50 -9.85
C ILE A 195 -3.63 22.97 -10.78
N GLN A 196 -4.73 23.45 -10.20
CA GLN A 196 -5.88 23.98 -10.92
C GLN A 196 -5.95 25.48 -10.67
N LYS A 197 -5.67 26.27 -11.72
CA LYS A 197 -5.81 27.72 -11.63
C LYS A 197 -7.25 28.12 -11.84
N ASN A 198 -7.84 28.81 -10.88
CA ASN A 198 -9.22 29.24 -10.93
C ASN A 198 -9.28 30.75 -11.20
N LEU A 199 -10.18 31.17 -12.10
CA LEU A 199 -10.32 32.59 -12.48
C LEU A 199 -11.17 33.39 -11.48
N ILE A 200 -12.04 32.71 -10.72
CA ILE A 200 -13.12 33.32 -9.90
C ILE A 200 -13.13 32.78 -8.46
N ALA A 201 -12.27 31.80 -8.15
CA ALA A 201 -12.15 31.16 -6.84
C ALA A 201 -10.67 30.96 -6.52
N ASP A 202 -10.37 30.55 -5.29
CA ASP A 202 -9.00 30.20 -4.89
C ASP A 202 -8.47 29.04 -5.74
N ASP A 203 -7.16 29.09 -6.04
CA ASP A 203 -6.50 28.03 -6.81
C ASP A 203 -6.60 26.70 -6.03
N GLY A 204 -6.93 25.63 -6.75
CA GLY A 204 -7.10 24.29 -6.19
C GLY A 204 -6.05 23.31 -6.67
N PHE A 205 -6.18 22.05 -6.27
CA PHE A 205 -5.34 20.99 -6.78
C PHE A 205 -6.05 19.64 -6.92
N CYS A 206 -5.50 18.78 -7.77
CA CYS A 206 -5.85 17.37 -7.81
C CYS A 206 -4.80 16.55 -7.09
N SER A 207 -5.20 15.56 -6.31
CA SER A 207 -4.30 14.69 -5.56
C SER A 207 -4.71 13.22 -5.62
N ILE A 208 -3.75 12.32 -5.39
CA ILE A 208 -3.89 10.87 -5.43
C ILE A 208 -3.40 10.26 -4.11
N GLY A 209 -4.10 9.23 -3.64
CA GLY A 209 -3.79 8.57 -2.37
C GLY A 209 -4.68 7.35 -2.11
N ALA A 210 -4.45 6.70 -0.98
CA ALA A 210 -5.31 5.66 -0.43
C ALA A 210 -5.94 6.13 0.90
N GLY A 211 -7.06 5.54 1.31
CA GLY A 211 -7.60 5.74 2.66
C GLY A 211 -8.41 7.02 2.92
N ARG A 212 -9.17 7.51 1.94
CA ARG A 212 -10.02 8.72 2.06
C ARG A 212 -11.34 8.54 2.83
N GLY A 213 -11.42 7.64 3.81
CA GLY A 213 -12.69 7.49 4.56
C GLY A 213 -13.83 6.78 3.82
N GLY A 214 -13.64 6.37 2.55
CA GLY A 214 -14.74 5.99 1.65
C GLY A 214 -14.67 4.56 1.09
N ASN A 215 -15.40 4.33 -0.01
CA ASN A 215 -15.54 3.03 -0.68
C ASN A 215 -14.25 2.54 -1.37
N ARG A 216 -14.15 1.22 -1.60
CA ARG A 216 -13.07 0.55 -2.36
C ARG A 216 -12.72 1.26 -3.66
N SER A 217 -13.72 1.74 -4.39
CA SER A 217 -13.54 2.43 -5.66
C SER A 217 -12.73 3.73 -5.56
N ASN A 218 -12.48 4.28 -4.37
CA ASN A 218 -11.68 5.49 -4.18
C ASN A 218 -10.19 5.23 -3.89
N MET A 219 -9.77 3.98 -3.71
CA MET A 219 -8.37 3.59 -3.53
C MET A 219 -7.57 3.91 -4.79
N GLY A 220 -6.49 4.69 -4.68
CA GLY A 220 -5.61 4.98 -5.81
C GLY A 220 -6.20 5.92 -6.87
N LEU A 221 -7.37 6.52 -6.64
CA LEU A 221 -7.96 7.47 -7.58
C LEU A 221 -7.46 8.90 -7.37
N ILE A 222 -7.50 9.68 -8.45
CA ILE A 222 -7.29 11.13 -8.40
C ILE A 222 -8.59 11.78 -7.96
N LYS A 223 -8.50 12.72 -7.00
CA LYS A 223 -9.59 13.61 -6.62
C LYS A 223 -9.12 15.04 -6.83
N CYS A 224 -9.93 15.83 -7.52
CA CYS A 224 -9.69 17.24 -7.74
C CYS A 224 -10.52 18.08 -6.79
N ASP A 225 -10.08 19.31 -6.61
CA ASP A 225 -10.94 20.36 -6.14
C ASP A 225 -12.15 20.48 -7.07
N SER A 226 -13.32 20.79 -6.53
CA SER A 226 -14.52 20.95 -7.34
C SER A 226 -15.22 22.23 -6.97
N PHE A 227 -15.78 22.89 -7.99
CA PHE A 227 -16.50 24.16 -7.84
C PHE A 227 -17.67 24.10 -6.84
N PHE A 228 -18.17 22.89 -6.54
CA PHE A 228 -19.25 22.64 -5.58
C PHE A 228 -18.77 22.04 -4.26
N SER A 229 -17.46 21.78 -4.11
CA SER A 229 -16.82 21.27 -2.89
C SER A 229 -15.86 22.32 -2.35
N PHE A 230 -16.40 23.48 -1.97
CA PHE A 230 -15.67 24.51 -1.24
C PHE A 230 -14.80 23.89 -0.13
N GLY A 231 -13.50 24.20 -0.12
CA GLY A 231 -12.65 24.07 1.06
C GLY A 231 -11.93 22.76 1.34
N LYS A 232 -11.87 21.77 0.43
CA LYS A 232 -11.11 20.52 0.73
C LYS A 232 -9.81 20.33 -0.05
N ARG A 233 -9.65 20.96 -1.22
CA ARG A 233 -8.42 20.90 -2.03
C ARG A 233 -8.06 22.27 -2.60
N GLU A 234 -8.41 23.31 -1.87
CA GLU A 234 -7.94 24.67 -2.08
C GLU A 234 -6.49 24.78 -1.60
N LEU A 235 -5.66 25.53 -2.32
CA LEU A 235 -4.24 25.68 -1.99
C LEU A 235 -4.04 26.50 -0.71
N ASP A 236 -4.79 27.59 -0.56
CA ASP A 236 -4.72 28.50 0.59
C ASP A 236 -5.66 28.06 1.72
N ASN A 237 -5.60 26.78 2.07
CA ASN A 237 -6.35 26.23 3.17
C ASN A 237 -5.43 26.03 4.37
N ASP A 238 -5.78 26.65 5.50
CA ASP A 238 -5.00 26.59 6.74
C ASP A 238 -4.84 25.17 7.32
N ASN A 239 -5.69 24.23 6.91
CA ASN A 239 -5.58 22.83 7.28
C ASN A 239 -4.60 22.04 6.37
N HIS A 240 -3.99 22.66 5.36
CA HIS A 240 -3.03 22.00 4.48
C HIS A 240 -1.59 22.35 4.86
N THR A 241 -0.71 21.35 4.82
CA THR A 241 0.74 21.57 4.86
C THR A 241 1.40 20.82 3.72
N TYR A 242 2.22 21.54 2.97
CA TYR A 242 2.83 21.02 1.75
C TYR A 242 4.30 20.69 1.94
N PHE A 243 4.71 19.59 1.34
CA PHE A 243 6.06 19.07 1.40
C PHE A 243 6.55 18.63 0.02
N HIS A 244 7.86 18.61 -0.18
CA HIS A 244 8.47 18.05 -1.38
C HIS A 244 9.59 17.07 -1.02
N VAL A 245 9.86 16.14 -1.95
CA VAL A 245 10.96 15.17 -1.87
C VAL A 245 12.30 15.84 -2.19
#